data_AF-A0A1Q7BV41-F1
#
_entry.id   AF-A0A1Q7BV41-F1
#
_cell.length_a   1.000
_cell.length_b   1.000
_cell.length_c   1.000
_cell.angle_alpha   90.00
_cell.angle_beta   90.00
_cell.angle_gamma   90.00
#
_symmetry.space_group_name_H-M   'P 1'
#
loop_
_entity.id
_entity.type
_entity.pdbx_description
1 polymer ?
#
loop_
_entity_poly.entity_id
_entity_poly.type
_entity_poly.pdbx_seq_one_letter_code
_entity_poly.pdbx_strand_id
1 'polypeptide(L)' 'MPRANRLDEVMKLVSRKRRIYPLWVDERDTPADIEAKRKRLIAAGRASIDDEFVHVRWKRRGES' A
#
# COMPACT_ATOMS: atom_id res chain seq x y z
N MET A 1 18.64 -29.77 10.86
CA MET A 1 18.04 -28.48 10.47
C MET A 1 16.62 -28.75 9.99
N PRO A 2 15.57 -28.49 10.79
CA PRO A 2 14.22 -28.77 10.31
C PRO A 2 13.88 -27.74 9.22
N ARG A 3 13.50 -28.25 8.03
CA ARG A 3 12.97 -27.43 6.93
C ARG A 3 11.76 -26.66 7.45
N ALA A 4 11.76 -25.34 7.26
CA ALA A 4 10.62 -24.50 7.59
C ALA A 4 9.36 -25.13 6.98
N ASN A 5 8.41 -25.48 7.83
CA ASN A 5 7.19 -26.15 7.41
C ASN A 5 6.36 -25.13 6.63
N ARG A 6 5.74 -25.52 5.50
CA ARG A 6 4.99 -24.63 4.59
C ARG A 6 3.91 -23.79 5.31
N LEU A 7 3.45 -24.29 6.47
CA LEU A 7 2.53 -23.65 7.40
C LEU A 7 3.13 -22.42 8.11
N ASP A 8 4.42 -22.42 8.42
CA ASP A 8 5.14 -21.29 9.02
C ASP A 8 5.33 -20.14 8.01
N GLU A 9 5.54 -20.47 6.74
CA GLU A 9 5.58 -19.49 5.65
C GLU A 9 4.21 -18.84 5.41
N VAL A 10 3.13 -19.65 5.45
CA VAL A 10 1.75 -19.14 5.35
C VAL A 10 1.39 -18.30 6.58
N MET A 11 1.79 -18.71 7.79
CA MET A 11 1.57 -17.92 9.01
C MET A 11 2.34 -16.59 8.99
N LYS A 12 3.56 -16.53 8.44
CA LYS A 12 4.28 -15.26 8.19
C LYS A 12 3.59 -14.37 7.17
N LEU A 13 2.96 -14.95 6.15
CA LEU A 13 2.17 -14.23 5.15
C LEU A 13 0.88 -13.67 5.73
N VAL A 14 0.15 -14.45 6.52
CA VAL A 14 -1.08 -14.03 7.22
C VAL A 14 -0.77 -13.03 8.34
N SER A 15 0.39 -13.14 8.97
CA SER A 15 0.85 -12.22 10.02
C SER A 15 1.49 -10.94 9.47
N ARG A 16 1.49 -10.70 8.15
CA ARG A 16 1.76 -9.34 7.64
C ARG A 16 0.62 -8.45 8.12
N LYS A 17 0.84 -7.81 9.27
CA LYS A 17 0.03 -6.68 9.76
C LYS A 17 -0.30 -5.82 8.55
N ARG A 18 -1.58 -5.58 8.28
CA ARG A 18 -2.06 -4.58 7.32
C ARG A 18 -1.23 -3.32 7.51
N ARG A 19 -0.41 -3.00 6.52
CA ARG A 19 0.42 -1.80 6.55
C ARG A 19 -0.39 -0.67 5.95
N ILE A 20 -0.34 0.47 6.62
CA ILE A 20 -0.91 1.69 6.09
C ILE A 20 0.13 2.31 5.17
N TYR A 21 -0.20 2.43 3.88
CA TYR A 21 0.63 3.11 2.88
C TYR A 21 0.06 4.49 2.60
N PRO A 22 0.81 5.57 2.90
CA PRO A 22 0.44 6.89 2.46
C PRO A 22 0.61 6.99 0.94
N LEU A 23 -0.50 7.20 0.23
CA LEU A 23 -0.52 7.45 -1.20
C LEU A 23 -0.62 8.95 -1.42
N TRP A 24 0.45 9.55 -1.94
CA TRP A 24 0.50 10.98 -2.22
C TRP A 24 -0.35 11.30 -3.45
N VAL A 25 -1.39 12.10 -3.23
CA VAL A 25 -2.35 12.55 -4.24
C VAL A 25 -2.26 14.06 -4.42
N ASP A 26 -2.29 14.49 -5.68
CA ASP A 26 -2.43 15.88 -6.11
C ASP A 26 -3.90 16.19 -6.39
N GLU A 27 -4.28 17.47 -6.43
CA GLU A 27 -5.65 17.90 -6.76
C GLU A 27 -6.08 17.49 -8.18
N ARG A 28 -5.11 17.37 -9.09
CA ARG A 28 -5.37 16.99 -10.47
C ARG A 28 -5.43 15.48 -10.69
N ASP A 29 -5.05 14.68 -9.69
CA ASP A 29 -5.11 13.23 -9.83
C ASP A 29 -6.56 12.79 -9.93
N THR A 30 -6.88 12.10 -11.01
CA THR A 30 -8.18 11.44 -11.14
C THR A 30 -8.19 10.16 -10.30
N PRO A 31 -9.37 9.58 -10.00
CA PRO A 31 -9.46 8.27 -9.37
C PRO A 31 -8.65 7.19 -10.11
N ALA A 32 -8.54 7.29 -11.44
CA ALA A 32 -7.76 6.37 -12.26
C ALA A 32 -6.24 6.54 -12.04
N ASP A 33 -5.76 7.77 -11.87
CA ASP A 33 -4.35 8.05 -11.55
C ASP A 33 -3.96 7.50 -10.17
N ILE A 34 -4.85 7.69 -9.19
CA ILE A 34 -4.69 7.17 -7.83
C ILE A 34 -4.61 5.63 -7.87
N GLU A 35 -5.50 4.98 -8.62
CA GLU A 35 -5.49 3.52 -8.78
C GLU A 35 -4.23 3.05 -9.52
N ALA A 36 -3.77 3.78 -10.53
CA ALA A 36 -2.52 3.48 -11.24
C ALA A 36 -1.30 3.56 -10.30
N LYS A 37 -1.26 4.55 -9.41
CA LYS A 37 -0.20 4.67 -8.39
C LYS A 37 -0.24 3.49 -7.41
N ARG A 38 -1.43 3.09 -6.94
CA ARG A 38 -1.62 1.89 -6.11
C ARG A 38 -1.11 0.63 -6.83
N LYS A 39 -1.51 0.42 -8.08
CA LYS A 39 -1.08 -0.74 -8.89
C LYS A 39 0.44 -0.77 -9.08
N ARG A 40 1.08 0.38 -9.32
CA ARG A 40 2.55 0.47 -9.42
C ARG A 40 3.26 0.06 -8.12
N LEU A 41 2.74 0.46 -6.96
CA LEU A 41 3.30 0.06 -5.66
C LEU A 41 3.17 -1.45 -5.42
N ILE A 42 2.04 -2.03 -5.83
CA ILE A 42 1.80 -3.48 -5.72
C ILE A 42 2.70 -4.25 -6.69
N ALA A 43 2.78 -3.82 -7.95
CA ALA A 43 3.65 -4.43 -8.95
C ALA A 43 5.14 -4.35 -8.58
N ALA A 44 5.55 -3.28 -7.88
CA ALA A 44 6.90 -3.13 -7.34
C ALA A 44 7.16 -4.00 -6.09
N GLY A 45 6.18 -4.79 -5.62
CA GLY A 45 6.28 -5.60 -4.41
C GLY A 45 6.39 -4.79 -3.11
N ARG A 46 6.15 -3.47 -3.18
CA ARG A 46 6.25 -2.55 -2.05
C ARG A 46 4.99 -2.54 -1.19
N ALA A 47 3.84 -2.84 -1.79
CA ALA A 47 2.57 -2.95 -1.09
C ALA A 47 1.80 -4.19 -1.56
N SER A 48 0.86 -4.66 -0.74
CA SER A 48 -0.07 -5.74 -1.06
C SER A 48 -1.45 -5.19 -1.38
N ILE A 49 -2.29 -6.01 -2.00
CA ILE A 49 -3.70 -5.65 -2.26
C ILE A 49 -4.48 -5.48 -0.95
N ASP A 50 -4.13 -6.26 0.09
CA ASP A 50 -4.79 -6.20 1.41
C ASP A 50 -4.28 -5.06 2.30
N ASP A 51 -3.20 -4.38 1.89
CA ASP A 51 -2.71 -3.22 2.63
C ASP A 51 -3.68 -2.03 2.49
N GLU A 52 -3.73 -1.21 3.54
CA GLU A 52 -4.58 -0.03 3.57
C GLU A 52 -3.86 1.14 2.91
N PHE A 53 -4.50 1.79 1.93
CA PHE A 53 -3.94 2.96 1.25
C PHE A 53 -4.67 4.21 1.73
N VAL A 54 -3.94 5.11 2.38
CA VAL A 54 -4.48 6.39 2.85
C VAL A 54 -4.03 7.49 1.90
N HIS A 55 -4.98 8.21 1.32
CA HIS A 55 -4.68 9.31 0.42
C HIS A 55 -4.18 10.52 1.22
N VAL A 56 -2.93 10.92 0.98
CA VAL A 56 -2.30 12.07 1.62
C VAL A 56 -2.17 13.18 0.58
N ARG A 57 -2.87 14.29 0.82
CA ARG A 57 -2.79 15.50 0.00
C ARG A 57 -1.98 16.56 0.75
N TRP A 58 -1.09 17.26 0.05
CA TRP A 58 -0.47 18.46 0.61
C TRP A 58 -1.50 19.58 0.69
N LYS A 59 -1.77 20.08 1.89
CA LYS A 59 -2.55 21.32 2.05
C LYS A 59 -1.69 22.46 1.50
N ARG A 60 -2.15 23.18 0.47
CA ARG A 60 -1.44 24.39 0.05
C ARG A 60 -1.56 25.43 1.16
N ARG A 61 -0.48 26.15 1.42
CA ARG A 61 -0.48 27.28 2.37
C ARG A 61 -1.48 28.32 1.83
N GLY A 62 -2.67 28.39 2.42
CA GLY A 62 -3.77 29.27 1.97
C GLY A 62 -5.12 28.58 1.71
N GLU A 63 -5.19 27.25 1.76
CA GLU A 63 -6.50 26.58 1.88
C GLU A 63 -7.04 26.81 3.30
N SER A 64 -8.11 27.58 3.42
CA SER A 64 -8.89 27.73 4.67
C SER A 64 -9.88 26.60 4.79
#